data_AF-A0A6L8A0K9-F1
#
_entry.id   AF-A0A6L8A0K9-F1
#
_cell.length_a   1.000
_cell.length_b   1.000
_cell.length_c   1.000
_cell.angle_alpha   90.00
_cell.angle_beta   90.00
_cell.angle_gamma   90.00
#
_symmetry.space_group_name_H-M   'P 1'
#
loop_
_entity.id
_entity.type
_entity.pdbx_description
1 polymer ?
#
loop_
_entity_poly.entity_id
_entity_poly.type
_entity_poly.pdbx_seq_one_letter_code
_entity_poly.pdbx_strand_id
1 'polypeptide(L)'
;MKIGFIGLGNVGGKLAGSLLRNGIDLTVRDLDPAAVRPLADAGAQVGESPAAMAASCDVVITCLPSPAASRAVLEAGDGVLDGLTPGTIWAEMSTTDEAEVRRLGALVAGKGGEPVDCPVSGGCHRAATGNIAIFAGGERAAFERLLPVLKAMGRRILHTGPLGSASVLKVVTNYLATANLVSLCEALATARMAGMDLNTTYEAIRISSGNSFVHETESQVILNGSRDINFTMDL
;
A
#
# COMPACT_ATOMS: atom_id res chain seq x y z
N MET A 1 0.69 8.77 -19.40
CA MET A 1 0.52 9.31 -18.04
C MET A 1 1.85 9.13 -17.33
N LYS A 2 2.45 10.21 -16.84
CA LYS A 2 3.70 10.21 -16.07
C LYS A 2 3.39 9.99 -14.61
N ILE A 3 4.03 9.01 -13.99
CA ILE A 3 3.76 8.62 -12.60
C ILE A 3 5.00 8.87 -11.75
N GLY A 4 4.81 9.62 -10.67
CA GLY A 4 5.76 9.73 -9.57
C GLY A 4 5.44 8.69 -8.49
N PHE A 5 6.43 8.00 -7.96
CA PHE A 5 6.26 7.07 -6.82
C PHE A 5 7.26 7.40 -5.72
N ILE A 6 6.76 7.80 -4.54
CA ILE A 6 7.57 8.19 -3.38
C ILE A 6 7.38 7.16 -2.26
N GLY A 7 8.48 6.56 -1.82
CA GLY A 7 8.51 5.48 -0.84
C GLY A 7 8.61 4.10 -1.50
N LEU A 8 9.78 3.50 -1.43
CA LEU A 8 10.19 2.27 -2.14
C LEU A 8 10.53 1.13 -1.17
N GLY A 9 9.98 1.17 0.04
CA GLY A 9 10.12 0.11 1.03
C GLY A 9 9.42 -1.20 0.63
N ASN A 10 9.17 -2.08 1.61
CA ASN A 10 8.71 -3.46 1.41
C ASN A 10 7.51 -3.63 0.46
N VAL A 11 6.56 -2.69 0.49
CA VAL A 11 5.39 -2.68 -0.39
C VAL A 11 5.62 -1.74 -1.57
N GLY A 12 6.01 -0.48 -1.31
CA GLY A 12 6.17 0.54 -2.34
C GLY A 12 7.10 0.14 -3.49
N GLY A 13 8.27 -0.44 -3.19
CA GLY A 13 9.22 -0.87 -4.22
C GLY A 13 8.66 -1.96 -5.14
N LYS A 14 7.81 -2.85 -4.63
CA LYS A 14 7.16 -3.91 -5.42
C LYS A 14 6.04 -3.36 -6.30
N LEU A 15 5.28 -2.39 -5.80
CA LEU A 15 4.24 -1.71 -6.56
C LEU A 15 4.84 -0.85 -7.68
N ALA A 16 5.86 -0.04 -7.36
CA ALA A 16 6.63 0.72 -8.34
C ALA A 16 7.27 -0.19 -9.40
N GLY A 17 7.86 -1.32 -8.99
CA GLY A 17 8.37 -2.32 -9.93
C GLY A 17 7.28 -2.93 -10.82
N SER A 18 6.04 -3.06 -10.33
CA SER A 18 4.91 -3.51 -11.15
C SER A 18 4.52 -2.46 -12.19
N LEU A 19 4.50 -1.17 -11.83
CA LEU A 19 4.29 -0.08 -12.80
C LEU A 19 5.36 -0.11 -13.91
N LEU A 20 6.63 -0.19 -13.52
CA LEU A 20 7.75 -0.19 -14.45
C LEU A 20 7.70 -1.38 -15.43
N ARG A 21 7.44 -2.59 -14.92
CA ARG A 21 7.28 -3.79 -15.78
C ARG A 21 6.12 -3.70 -16.77
N ASN A 22 5.11 -2.88 -16.47
CA ASN A 22 3.99 -2.62 -17.38
C ASN A 22 4.23 -1.44 -18.32
N GLY A 23 5.47 -0.94 -18.42
CA GLY A 23 5.85 0.11 -19.38
C GLY A 23 5.32 1.51 -19.03
N ILE A 24 4.99 1.75 -17.76
CA ILE A 24 4.57 3.08 -17.29
C ILE A 24 5.80 3.98 -17.17
N ASP A 25 5.68 5.21 -17.67
CA ASP A 25 6.68 6.27 -17.51
C ASP A 25 6.76 6.67 -16.03
N LEU A 26 7.80 6.17 -15.34
CA LEU A 26 7.86 6.09 -13.89
C LEU A 26 9.09 6.81 -13.35
N THR A 27 8.85 7.88 -12.61
CA THR A 27 9.85 8.55 -11.78
C THR A 27 9.72 8.09 -10.34
N VAL A 28 10.80 7.62 -9.72
CA VAL A 28 10.80 7.07 -8.36
C VAL A 28 11.65 7.89 -7.41
N ARG A 29 11.29 7.83 -6.12
CA ARG A 29 12.05 8.48 -5.05
C ARG A 29 11.92 7.71 -3.74
N ASP A 30 13.03 7.61 -3.02
CA ASP A 30 13.08 7.24 -1.61
C ASP A 30 14.18 8.05 -0.92
N LEU A 31 14.14 8.14 0.41
CA LEU A 31 15.23 8.70 1.22
C LEU A 31 16.44 7.75 1.24
N ASP A 32 16.21 6.44 1.09
CA ASP A 32 17.24 5.42 1.00
C ASP A 32 17.66 5.19 -0.47
N PRO A 33 18.91 5.55 -0.86
CA PRO A 33 19.42 5.30 -2.20
C PRO A 33 19.45 3.81 -2.58
N ALA A 34 19.58 2.91 -1.60
CA ALA A 34 19.60 1.47 -1.85
C ALA A 34 18.23 0.95 -2.31
N ALA A 35 17.13 1.58 -1.88
CA ALA A 35 15.78 1.26 -2.32
C ALA A 35 15.48 1.78 -3.74
N VAL A 36 16.11 2.89 -4.14
CA VAL A 36 15.96 3.50 -5.48
C VAL A 36 16.69 2.71 -6.56
N ARG A 37 17.93 2.31 -6.27
CA ARG A 37 18.86 1.75 -7.25
C ARG A 37 18.29 0.61 -8.10
N PRO A 38 17.59 -0.42 -7.56
CA PRO A 38 17.06 -1.51 -8.38
C PRO A 38 16.06 -1.05 -9.45
N LEU A 39 15.26 -0.02 -9.16
CA LEU A 39 14.27 0.51 -10.11
C LEU A 39 14.93 1.44 -11.14
N ALA A 40 15.91 2.23 -10.70
CA ALA A 40 16.73 3.05 -11.61
C ALA A 40 17.51 2.17 -12.61
N ASP A 41 18.17 1.11 -12.13
CA ASP A 41 18.89 0.14 -12.95
C ASP A 41 17.94 -0.58 -13.94
N ALA A 42 16.65 -0.71 -13.59
CA ALA A 42 15.61 -1.28 -14.44
C ALA A 42 14.94 -0.25 -15.38
N GLY A 43 15.36 1.02 -15.36
CA GLY A 43 14.92 2.06 -16.29
C GLY A 43 13.93 3.10 -15.75
N ALA A 44 13.61 3.10 -14.46
CA ALA A 44 12.86 4.20 -13.86
C ALA A 44 13.71 5.49 -13.79
N GLN A 45 13.10 6.66 -13.96
CA GLN A 45 13.80 7.91 -13.67
C GLN A 45 13.88 8.15 -12.16
N VAL A 46 14.86 8.92 -11.71
CA VAL A 46 15.02 9.26 -10.29
C VAL A 46 14.58 10.71 -10.07
N GLY A 47 13.61 10.92 -9.18
CA GLY A 47 13.07 12.23 -8.88
C GLY A 47 13.96 13.04 -7.95
N GLU A 48 14.30 14.27 -8.34
CA GLU A 48 15.15 15.20 -7.58
C GLU A 48 14.54 15.61 -6.24
N SER A 49 13.22 15.88 -6.22
CA SER A 49 12.44 16.22 -5.04
C SER A 49 10.96 15.86 -5.19
N PRO A 50 10.19 15.78 -4.08
CA PRO A 50 8.73 15.63 -4.15
C PRO A 50 8.05 16.75 -4.96
N ALA A 51 8.49 18.01 -4.84
CA ALA A 51 7.95 19.10 -5.64
C ALA A 51 8.26 18.93 -7.13
N ALA A 52 9.51 18.60 -7.49
CA ALA A 52 9.89 18.38 -8.90
C ALA A 52 9.09 17.24 -9.54
N MET A 53 8.79 16.18 -8.77
CA MET A 53 7.91 15.10 -9.21
C MET A 53 6.47 15.58 -9.41
N ALA A 54 5.93 16.35 -8.46
CA ALA A 54 4.58 16.91 -8.57
C ALA A 54 4.40 17.87 -9.76
N ALA A 55 5.46 18.60 -10.13
CA ALA A 55 5.45 19.53 -11.25
C ALA A 55 5.54 18.85 -12.63
N SER A 56 6.01 17.61 -12.68
CA SER A 56 6.31 16.90 -13.93
C SER A 56 5.47 15.64 -14.17
N CYS A 57 4.79 15.15 -13.13
CA CYS A 57 3.96 13.94 -13.17
C CYS A 57 2.47 14.28 -13.14
N ASP A 58 1.68 13.46 -13.85
CA ASP A 58 0.22 13.53 -13.82
C ASP A 58 -0.35 12.97 -12.51
N VAL A 59 0.37 12.01 -11.91
CA VAL A 59 0.02 11.35 -10.65
C VAL A 59 1.27 11.26 -9.77
N VAL A 60 1.15 11.60 -8.50
CA VAL A 60 2.16 11.33 -7.47
C VAL A 60 1.58 10.35 -6.45
N ILE A 61 2.17 9.16 -6.39
CA ILE A 61 1.82 8.10 -5.45
C ILE A 61 2.75 8.17 -4.24
N THR A 62 2.20 8.12 -3.03
CA THR A 62 2.96 8.00 -1.77
C THR A 62 2.71 6.63 -1.14
N CYS A 63 3.77 5.93 -0.71
CA CYS A 63 3.68 4.67 0.03
C CYS A 63 4.73 4.66 1.15
N LEU A 64 4.35 5.24 2.28
CA LEU A 64 5.22 5.70 3.35
C LEU A 64 4.92 4.97 4.67
N PRO A 65 5.90 4.91 5.58
CA PRO A 65 5.79 4.07 6.78
C PRO A 65 4.86 4.63 7.85
N SER A 66 4.47 5.90 7.79
CA SER A 66 3.65 6.52 8.83
C SER A 66 2.89 7.76 8.33
N PRO A 67 1.81 8.17 9.03
CA PRO A 67 1.13 9.44 8.77
C PRO A 67 2.07 10.65 8.83
N ALA A 68 3.04 10.63 9.76
CA ALA A 68 4.04 11.70 9.88
C ALA A 68 4.96 11.77 8.65
N ALA A 69 5.31 10.64 8.05
CA ALA A 69 6.09 10.60 6.82
C ALA A 69 5.27 11.12 5.63
N SER A 70 3.99 10.73 5.49
CA SER A 70 3.07 11.29 4.48
C SER A 70 2.96 12.81 4.61
N ARG A 71 2.78 13.29 5.84
CA ARG A 71 2.76 14.72 6.13
C ARG A 71 4.02 15.44 5.68
N ALA A 72 5.19 14.91 6.06
CA ALA A 72 6.47 15.53 5.73
C ALA A 72 6.71 15.59 4.21
N VAL A 73 6.38 14.53 3.47
CA VAL A 73 6.54 14.49 2.02
C VAL A 73 5.62 15.51 1.31
N LEU A 74 4.44 15.78 1.87
CA LEU A 74 3.51 16.75 1.30
C LEU A 74 3.83 18.19 1.68
N GLU A 75 4.06 18.47 2.96
CA GLU A 75 4.04 19.81 3.54
C GLU A 75 5.42 20.42 3.78
N ALA A 76 6.52 19.64 3.76
CA ALA A 76 7.84 20.21 3.89
C ALA A 76 8.15 21.19 2.74
N GLY A 77 9.11 22.09 2.94
CA GLY A 77 9.66 22.86 1.81
C GLY A 77 10.23 21.91 0.76
N ASP A 78 9.94 22.16 -0.51
CA ASP A 78 10.24 21.24 -1.63
C ASP A 78 9.40 19.94 -1.58
N GLY A 79 8.28 19.98 -0.84
CA GLY A 79 7.27 18.93 -0.74
C GLY A 79 6.32 18.89 -1.93
N VAL A 80 5.45 17.88 -1.98
CA VAL A 80 4.49 17.69 -3.07
C VAL A 80 3.60 18.93 -3.28
N LEU A 81 3.21 19.62 -2.21
CA LEU A 81 2.34 20.81 -2.29
C LEU A 81 3.00 22.01 -2.97
N ASP A 82 4.34 22.09 -2.98
CA ASP A 82 5.08 23.19 -3.59
C ASP A 82 5.19 23.04 -5.11
N GLY A 83 5.12 21.81 -5.62
CA GLY A 83 5.18 21.50 -7.05
C GLY A 83 3.85 21.13 -7.69
N LEU A 84 2.77 21.06 -6.91
CA LEU A 84 1.47 20.59 -7.39
C LEU A 84 0.92 21.47 -8.51
N THR A 85 0.47 20.86 -9.60
CA THR A 85 -0.21 21.56 -10.71
C THR A 85 -1.69 21.20 -10.77
N PRO A 86 -2.56 22.07 -11.34
CA PRO A 86 -3.98 21.77 -11.47
C PRO A 86 -4.22 20.45 -12.21
N GLY A 87 -5.06 19.59 -11.64
CA GLY A 87 -5.40 18.27 -12.18
C GLY A 87 -4.41 17.14 -11.84
N THR A 88 -3.26 17.44 -11.22
CA THR A 88 -2.35 16.40 -10.69
C THR A 88 -3.08 15.58 -9.63
N ILE A 89 -3.04 14.25 -9.75
CA ILE A 89 -3.60 13.35 -8.75
C ILE A 89 -2.54 13.08 -7.67
N TRP A 90 -2.88 13.31 -6.40
CA TRP A 90 -2.12 12.75 -5.29
C TRP A 90 -2.80 11.48 -4.81
N ALA A 91 -2.10 10.36 -4.89
CA ALA A 91 -2.60 9.02 -4.59
C ALA A 91 -1.89 8.45 -3.35
N GLU A 92 -2.55 8.47 -2.20
CA GLU A 92 -1.99 8.06 -0.92
C GLU A 92 -2.20 6.56 -0.66
N MET A 93 -1.16 5.74 -0.83
CA MET A 93 -1.19 4.28 -0.59
C MET A 93 -0.68 3.86 0.78
N SER A 94 -0.16 4.80 1.57
CA SER A 94 0.26 4.55 2.94
C SER A 94 -0.93 4.16 3.80
N THR A 95 -0.65 3.43 4.89
CA THR A 95 -1.68 3.24 5.91
C THR A 95 -1.69 4.49 6.79
N THR A 96 -2.74 5.29 6.66
CA THR A 96 -2.98 6.51 7.45
C THR A 96 -4.40 6.53 7.99
N ASP A 97 -4.67 7.36 8.99
CA ASP A 97 -6.03 7.60 9.45
C ASP A 97 -6.81 8.52 8.51
N GLU A 98 -8.14 8.42 8.59
CA GLU A 98 -9.08 9.17 7.75
C GLU A 98 -9.00 10.69 7.96
N ALA A 99 -8.75 11.13 9.20
CA ALA A 99 -8.71 12.55 9.50
C ALA A 99 -7.49 13.20 8.83
N GLU A 100 -6.32 12.56 8.89
CA GLU A 100 -5.11 13.07 8.26
C GLU A 100 -5.19 13.07 6.74
N VAL A 101 -5.72 12.01 6.11
CA VAL A 101 -5.81 11.98 4.64
C VAL A 101 -6.78 13.02 4.10
N ARG A 102 -7.88 13.30 4.84
CA ARG A 102 -8.79 14.40 4.50
C ARG A 102 -8.13 15.76 4.69
N ARG A 103 -7.36 15.95 5.76
CA ARG A 103 -6.65 17.21 6.03
C ARG A 103 -5.65 17.52 4.91
N LEU A 104 -4.81 16.55 4.58
CA LEU A 104 -3.84 16.66 3.48
C LEU A 104 -4.55 16.81 2.13
N GLY A 105 -5.63 16.06 1.91
CA GLY A 105 -6.42 16.17 0.68
C GLY A 105 -7.06 17.54 0.48
N ALA A 106 -7.47 18.21 1.56
CA ALA A 106 -7.96 19.59 1.47
C ALA A 106 -6.86 20.56 1.00
N LEU A 107 -5.60 20.36 1.42
CA LEU A 107 -4.47 21.16 0.97
C LEU A 107 -4.16 20.91 -0.52
N VAL A 108 -4.17 19.64 -0.93
CA VAL A 108 -4.01 19.24 -2.34
C VAL A 108 -5.10 19.86 -3.21
N ALA A 109 -6.36 19.75 -2.79
CA ALA A 109 -7.49 20.35 -3.49
C ALA A 109 -7.41 21.88 -3.54
N GLY A 110 -6.95 22.52 -2.46
CA GLY A 110 -6.74 23.97 -2.40
C GLY A 110 -5.68 24.49 -3.38
N LYS A 111 -4.80 23.61 -3.87
CA LYS A 111 -3.81 23.87 -4.92
C LYS A 111 -4.28 23.43 -6.32
N GLY A 112 -5.52 22.93 -6.44
CA GLY A 112 -6.12 22.47 -7.69
C GLY A 112 -5.80 21.03 -8.07
N GLY A 113 -5.15 20.25 -7.20
CA GLY A 113 -4.96 18.82 -7.42
C GLY A 113 -6.13 17.98 -6.95
N GLU A 114 -6.04 16.68 -7.18
CA GLU A 114 -7.11 15.73 -6.91
C GLU A 114 -6.63 14.63 -5.95
N PRO A 115 -7.02 14.68 -4.67
CA PRO A 115 -6.60 13.69 -3.68
C PRO A 115 -7.39 12.39 -3.82
N VAL A 116 -6.69 11.26 -3.71
CA VAL A 116 -7.25 9.90 -3.66
C VAL A 116 -6.52 9.12 -2.59
N ASP A 117 -7.24 8.53 -1.63
CA ASP A 117 -6.66 7.56 -0.70
C ASP A 117 -6.79 6.17 -1.30
N CYS A 118 -5.67 5.47 -1.52
CA CYS A 118 -5.63 4.20 -2.22
C CYS A 118 -4.85 3.05 -1.53
N PRO A 119 -5.06 2.79 -0.22
CA PRO A 119 -4.33 1.77 0.52
C PRO A 119 -4.53 0.36 -0.05
N VAL A 120 -3.55 -0.49 0.22
CA VAL A 120 -3.47 -1.85 -0.36
C VAL A 120 -3.66 -2.96 0.68
N SER A 121 -4.14 -4.14 0.25
CA SER A 121 -4.36 -5.30 1.12
C SER A 121 -4.03 -6.63 0.43
N GLY A 122 -3.50 -7.59 1.19
CA GLY A 122 -3.10 -8.92 0.69
C GLY A 122 -1.61 -9.25 0.81
N GLY A 123 -0.82 -8.40 1.47
CA GLY A 123 0.57 -8.69 1.84
C GLY A 123 1.62 -8.49 0.75
N CYS A 124 2.87 -8.46 1.19
CA CYS A 124 4.07 -8.23 0.38
C CYS A 124 4.21 -9.19 -0.82
N HIS A 125 3.77 -10.44 -0.67
CA HIS A 125 3.84 -11.45 -1.72
C HIS A 125 2.89 -11.13 -2.89
N ARG A 126 1.68 -10.60 -2.63
CA ARG A 126 0.75 -10.18 -3.69
C ARG A 126 1.16 -8.88 -4.37
N ALA A 127 1.83 -7.97 -3.65
CA ALA A 127 2.40 -6.76 -4.24
C ALA A 127 3.46 -7.12 -5.30
N ALA A 128 4.33 -8.11 -5.03
CA ALA A 128 5.37 -8.54 -5.95
C ALA A 128 4.80 -9.05 -7.29
N THR A 129 3.64 -9.71 -7.26
CA THR A 129 3.01 -10.33 -8.43
C THR A 129 1.95 -9.45 -9.10
N GLY A 130 1.75 -8.20 -8.65
CA GLY A 130 0.70 -7.32 -9.18
C GLY A 130 -0.73 -7.80 -8.89
N ASN A 131 -0.93 -8.58 -7.82
CA ASN A 131 -2.22 -9.22 -7.47
C ASN A 131 -2.83 -8.67 -6.18
N ILE A 132 -2.32 -7.54 -5.69
CA ILE A 132 -2.80 -6.95 -4.45
C ILE A 132 -4.22 -6.39 -4.61
N ALA A 133 -4.98 -6.36 -3.52
CA ALA A 133 -6.24 -5.62 -3.48
C ALA A 133 -5.95 -4.14 -3.20
N ILE A 134 -6.68 -3.24 -3.86
CA ILE A 134 -6.55 -1.80 -3.72
C ILE A 134 -7.94 -1.23 -3.43
N PHE A 135 -8.08 -0.52 -2.33
CA PHE A 135 -9.25 0.28 -2.03
C PHE A 135 -8.96 1.70 -2.46
N ALA A 136 -9.87 2.41 -3.12
CA ALA A 136 -9.64 3.78 -3.59
C ALA A 136 -10.82 4.69 -3.25
N GLY A 137 -10.59 5.69 -2.40
CA GLY A 137 -11.56 6.72 -2.03
C GLY A 137 -11.17 8.05 -2.64
N GLY A 138 -12.14 8.78 -3.16
CA GLY A 138 -11.93 10.06 -3.83
C GLY A 138 -13.10 10.41 -4.74
N GLU A 139 -12.95 11.49 -5.49
CA GLU A 139 -13.93 11.81 -6.53
C GLU A 139 -13.93 10.74 -7.63
N ARG A 140 -15.12 10.38 -8.11
CA ARG A 140 -15.27 9.32 -9.13
C ARG A 140 -14.44 9.62 -10.38
N ALA A 141 -14.41 10.89 -10.81
CA ALA A 141 -13.63 11.29 -11.98
C ALA A 141 -12.11 11.06 -11.79
N ALA A 142 -11.57 11.39 -10.61
CA ALA A 142 -10.18 11.14 -10.27
C ALA A 142 -9.88 9.63 -10.27
N PHE A 143 -10.77 8.83 -9.65
CA PHE A 143 -10.65 7.38 -9.63
C PHE A 143 -10.61 6.76 -11.03
N GLU A 144 -11.51 7.17 -11.94
CA GLU A 144 -11.54 6.60 -13.30
C GLU A 144 -10.26 6.93 -14.09
N ARG A 145 -9.67 8.12 -13.89
CA ARG A 145 -8.37 8.47 -14.48
C ARG A 145 -7.21 7.67 -13.86
N LEU A 146 -7.27 7.41 -12.56
CA LEU A 146 -6.24 6.66 -11.83
C LEU A 146 -6.34 5.14 -12.07
N LEU A 147 -7.53 4.63 -12.42
CA LEU A 147 -7.83 3.20 -12.54
C LEU A 147 -6.85 2.40 -13.44
N PRO A 148 -6.40 2.89 -14.61
CA PRO A 148 -5.39 2.19 -15.42
C PRO A 148 -4.07 1.98 -14.67
N VAL A 149 -3.65 2.95 -13.85
CA VAL A 149 -2.43 2.88 -13.03
C VAL A 149 -2.63 1.86 -11.91
N LEU A 150 -3.78 1.88 -11.23
CA LEU A 150 -4.10 0.90 -10.18
C LEU A 150 -4.12 -0.54 -10.74
N LYS A 151 -4.64 -0.75 -11.96
CA LYS A 151 -4.68 -2.06 -12.64
C LYS A 151 -3.30 -2.60 -12.99
N ALA A 152 -2.29 -1.75 -13.12
CA ALA A 152 -0.91 -2.19 -13.33
C ALA A 152 -0.23 -2.70 -12.03
N MET A 153 -0.82 -2.41 -10.86
CA MET A 153 -0.29 -2.82 -9.55
C MET A 153 -1.15 -3.88 -8.84
N GLY A 154 -2.44 -3.97 -9.17
CA GLY A 154 -3.38 -4.84 -8.47
C GLY A 154 -4.49 -5.36 -9.38
N ARG A 155 -5.11 -6.47 -8.96
CA ARG A 155 -6.20 -7.13 -9.71
C ARG A 155 -7.59 -6.89 -9.12
N ARG A 156 -7.69 -6.57 -7.82
CA ARG A 156 -8.97 -6.33 -7.15
C ARG A 156 -9.01 -4.89 -6.69
N ILE A 157 -9.71 -4.07 -7.45
CA ILE A 157 -9.77 -2.63 -7.23
C ILE A 157 -11.20 -2.26 -6.89
N LEU A 158 -11.39 -1.57 -5.77
CA LEU A 158 -12.69 -1.16 -5.29
C LEU A 158 -12.70 0.35 -5.07
N HIS A 159 -13.59 1.06 -5.76
CA HIS A 159 -13.88 2.45 -5.41
C HIS A 159 -14.80 2.48 -4.19
N THR A 160 -14.35 3.12 -3.11
CA THR A 160 -14.98 3.03 -1.80
C THR A 160 -15.87 4.22 -1.45
N GLY A 161 -15.93 5.24 -2.31
CA GLY A 161 -16.69 6.46 -2.08
C GLY A 161 -15.76 7.67 -1.93
N PRO A 162 -16.11 8.65 -1.09
CA PRO A 162 -15.32 9.88 -0.97
C PRO A 162 -13.94 9.62 -0.36
N LEU A 163 -13.05 10.61 -0.48
CA LEU A 163 -11.73 10.59 0.16
C LEU A 163 -11.83 10.23 1.65
N GLY A 164 -10.98 9.31 2.09
CA GLY A 164 -10.90 8.79 3.46
C GLY A 164 -11.67 7.48 3.65
N SER A 165 -12.63 7.17 2.78
CA SER A 165 -13.41 5.91 2.88
C SER A 165 -12.54 4.66 2.73
N ALA A 166 -11.49 4.70 1.91
CA ALA A 166 -10.59 3.57 1.73
C ALA A 166 -9.69 3.38 2.96
N SER A 167 -9.28 4.47 3.59
CA SER A 167 -8.50 4.47 4.84
C SER A 167 -9.29 3.83 5.98
N VAL A 168 -10.57 4.19 6.14
CA VAL A 168 -11.47 3.54 7.13
C VAL A 168 -11.58 2.03 6.87
N LEU A 169 -11.86 1.63 5.63
CA LEU A 169 -11.95 0.20 5.28
C LEU A 169 -10.62 -0.52 5.47
N LYS A 170 -9.50 0.13 5.20
CA LYS A 170 -8.17 -0.44 5.43
C LYS A 170 -7.96 -0.75 6.91
N VAL A 171 -8.30 0.17 7.81
CA VAL A 171 -8.24 -0.06 9.26
C VAL A 171 -9.11 -1.25 9.67
N VAL A 172 -10.36 -1.32 9.18
CA VAL A 172 -11.27 -2.44 9.48
C VAL A 172 -10.68 -3.78 9.02
N THR A 173 -10.14 -3.85 7.80
CA THR A 173 -9.57 -5.10 7.28
C THR A 173 -8.27 -5.51 7.98
N ASN A 174 -7.43 -4.56 8.38
CA ASN A 174 -6.24 -4.84 9.19
C ASN A 174 -6.62 -5.31 10.59
N TYR A 175 -7.62 -4.67 11.22
CA TYR A 175 -8.16 -5.12 12.51
C TYR A 175 -8.61 -6.59 12.46
N LEU A 176 -9.38 -6.96 11.43
CA LEU A 176 -9.80 -8.35 11.22
C LEU A 176 -8.62 -9.29 11.01
N ALA A 177 -7.59 -8.87 10.25
CA ALA A 177 -6.39 -9.67 10.04
C ALA A 177 -5.65 -9.95 11.37
N THR A 178 -5.50 -8.93 12.21
CA THR A 178 -4.86 -9.07 13.53
C THR A 178 -5.68 -9.95 14.47
N ALA A 179 -7.01 -9.77 14.54
CA ALA A 179 -7.89 -10.60 15.35
C ALA A 179 -7.82 -12.08 14.94
N ASN A 180 -7.80 -12.34 13.63
CA ASN A 180 -7.60 -13.68 13.09
C ASN A 180 -6.23 -14.26 13.48
N LEU A 181 -5.16 -13.46 13.40
CA LEU A 181 -3.81 -13.91 13.76
C LEU A 181 -3.72 -14.34 15.23
N VAL A 182 -4.26 -13.53 16.14
CA VAL A 182 -4.30 -13.88 17.58
C VAL A 182 -5.10 -15.16 17.81
N SER A 183 -6.28 -15.26 17.20
CA SER A 183 -7.15 -16.44 17.32
C SER A 183 -6.47 -17.70 16.79
N LEU A 184 -5.70 -17.58 15.70
CA LEU A 184 -4.92 -18.69 15.12
C LEU A 184 -3.76 -19.10 16.04
N CYS A 185 -3.05 -18.15 16.65
CA CYS A 185 -2.01 -18.45 17.63
C CYS A 185 -2.57 -19.27 18.81
N GLU A 186 -3.72 -18.87 19.36
CA GLU A 186 -4.38 -19.60 20.44
C GLU A 186 -4.85 -21.00 20.00
N ALA A 187 -5.45 -21.11 18.80
CA ALA A 187 -5.90 -22.39 18.25
C ALA A 187 -4.74 -23.37 18.00
N LEU A 188 -3.64 -22.90 17.41
CA LEU A 188 -2.45 -23.72 17.14
C LEU A 188 -1.76 -24.15 18.44
N ALA A 189 -1.64 -23.25 19.43
CA ALA A 189 -1.12 -23.60 20.75
C ALA A 189 -2.00 -24.66 21.44
N THR A 190 -3.33 -24.50 21.37
CA THR A 190 -4.28 -25.46 21.93
C THR A 190 -4.16 -26.83 21.26
N ALA A 191 -4.12 -26.87 19.93
CA ALA A 191 -3.93 -28.11 19.18
C ALA A 191 -2.61 -28.80 19.54
N ARG A 192 -1.51 -28.04 19.68
CA ARG A 192 -0.22 -28.57 20.11
C ARG A 192 -0.29 -29.17 21.52
N MET A 193 -0.92 -28.50 22.47
CA MET A 193 -1.09 -28.99 23.84
C MET A 193 -1.98 -30.24 23.91
N ALA A 194 -2.95 -30.36 23.00
CA ALA A 194 -3.80 -31.54 22.86
C ALA A 194 -3.08 -32.73 22.15
N GLY A 195 -1.82 -32.58 21.75
CA GLY A 195 -1.04 -33.63 21.10
C GLY A 195 -1.31 -33.80 19.60
N MET A 196 -1.93 -32.81 18.95
CA MET A 196 -2.21 -32.86 17.52
C MET A 196 -0.97 -32.61 16.66
N ASP A 197 -0.91 -33.26 15.49
CA ASP A 197 0.02 -32.90 14.43
C ASP A 197 -0.38 -31.57 13.80
N LEU A 198 0.55 -30.60 13.80
CA LEU A 198 0.24 -29.23 13.38
C LEU A 198 0.06 -29.07 11.86
N ASN A 199 0.63 -29.95 11.03
CA ASN A 199 0.36 -29.93 9.59
C ASN A 199 -1.08 -30.41 9.32
N THR A 200 -1.52 -31.43 10.04
CA THR A 200 -2.91 -31.91 10.01
C THR A 200 -3.86 -30.85 10.55
N THR A 201 -3.51 -30.17 11.65
CA THR A 201 -4.28 -29.03 12.17
C THR A 201 -4.41 -27.91 11.15
N TYR A 202 -3.31 -27.55 10.47
CA TYR A 202 -3.32 -26.54 9.41
C TYR A 202 -4.29 -26.93 8.28
N GLU A 203 -4.17 -28.14 7.74
CA GLU A 203 -5.07 -28.59 6.66
C GLU A 203 -6.54 -28.65 7.10
N ALA A 204 -6.80 -29.07 8.34
CA ALA A 204 -8.16 -29.11 8.90
C ALA A 204 -8.78 -27.70 9.00
N ILE A 205 -8.04 -26.71 9.49
CA ILE A 205 -8.53 -25.32 9.57
C ILE A 205 -8.77 -24.79 8.15
N ARG A 206 -7.80 -24.98 7.23
CA ARG A 206 -7.84 -24.49 5.84
C ARG A 206 -9.09 -24.92 5.06
N ILE A 207 -9.55 -26.16 5.23
CA ILE A 207 -10.72 -26.68 4.50
C ILE A 207 -12.06 -26.47 5.23
N SER A 208 -12.05 -25.87 6.42
CA SER A 208 -13.23 -25.72 7.27
C SER A 208 -13.75 -24.28 7.29
N SER A 209 -14.87 -24.06 7.99
CA SER A 209 -15.38 -22.72 8.29
C SER A 209 -14.47 -21.89 9.22
N GLY A 210 -13.43 -22.50 9.80
CA GLY A 210 -12.41 -21.80 10.57
C GLY A 210 -11.33 -21.12 9.71
N ASN A 211 -11.37 -21.30 8.40
CA ASN A 211 -10.36 -20.73 7.50
C ASN A 211 -10.43 -19.19 7.43
N SER A 212 -9.27 -18.58 7.19
CA SER A 212 -9.14 -17.15 6.88
C SER A 212 -7.92 -16.93 5.99
N PHE A 213 -7.85 -15.77 5.32
CA PHE A 213 -6.65 -15.39 4.56
C PHE A 213 -5.37 -15.48 5.41
N VAL A 214 -5.46 -15.04 6.68
CA VAL A 214 -4.35 -15.05 7.64
C VAL A 214 -3.92 -16.48 8.00
N HIS A 215 -4.85 -17.44 7.99
CA HIS A 215 -4.49 -18.83 8.19
C HIS A 215 -3.65 -19.36 7.02
N GLU A 216 -4.12 -19.14 5.80
CA GLU A 216 -3.42 -19.60 4.59
C GLU A 216 -2.06 -18.92 4.38
N THR A 217 -1.82 -17.74 4.96
CA THR A 217 -0.53 -17.04 4.87
C THR A 217 0.30 -17.19 6.13
N GLU A 218 -0.15 -16.64 7.25
CA GLU A 218 0.68 -16.46 8.45
C GLU A 218 0.84 -17.76 9.24
N SER A 219 -0.13 -18.68 9.21
CA SER A 219 0.06 -19.97 9.89
C SER A 219 1.20 -20.79 9.27
N GLN A 220 1.44 -20.68 7.95
CA GLN A 220 2.58 -21.34 7.32
C GLN A 220 3.92 -20.82 7.87
N VAL A 221 3.99 -19.50 8.10
CA VAL A 221 5.16 -18.82 8.66
C VAL A 221 5.36 -19.23 10.13
N ILE A 222 4.29 -19.25 10.92
CA ILE A 222 4.34 -19.72 12.32
C ILE A 222 4.89 -21.15 12.37
N LEU A 223 4.39 -22.04 11.51
CA LEU A 223 4.78 -23.46 11.50
C LEU A 223 6.21 -23.71 11.01
N ASN A 224 6.73 -22.85 10.12
CA ASN A 224 8.11 -22.95 9.66
C ASN A 224 9.12 -22.22 10.58
N GLY A 225 8.63 -21.53 11.62
CA GLY A 225 9.45 -20.84 12.62
C GLY A 225 10.01 -19.49 12.17
N SER A 226 9.65 -19.01 10.98
CA SER A 226 10.02 -17.67 10.53
C SER A 226 9.29 -16.61 11.36
N ARG A 227 9.95 -15.46 11.53
CA ARG A 227 9.38 -14.26 12.16
C ARG A 227 9.48 -13.03 11.27
N ASP A 228 10.01 -13.20 10.05
CA ASP A 228 10.12 -12.13 9.07
C ASP A 228 9.15 -12.40 7.91
N ILE A 229 8.10 -11.57 7.86
CA ILE A 229 7.09 -11.58 6.79
C ILE A 229 7.07 -10.27 6.00
N ASN A 230 8.10 -9.42 6.17
CA ASN A 230 8.15 -8.06 5.61
C ASN A 230 6.96 -7.17 6.00
N PHE A 231 6.31 -7.46 7.13
CA PHE A 231 5.24 -6.67 7.75
C PHE A 231 5.64 -6.44 9.21
N THR A 232 5.89 -5.19 9.58
CA THR A 232 6.44 -4.81 10.89
C THR A 232 5.35 -4.79 11.95
N MET A 233 5.74 -5.06 13.20
CA MET A 233 4.84 -4.95 14.36
C MET A 233 4.55 -3.49 14.74
N ASP A 234 5.49 -2.59 14.45
CA ASP A 234 5.34 -1.15 14.62
C ASP A 234 4.51 -0.61 13.44
N LEU A 235 3.19 -0.51 13.64
CA LEU A 235 2.23 0.17 12.77
C LEU A 235 1.28 1.02 13.63
#